data_AF-A0A3A4PN25-F1
#
_entry.id   AF-A0A3A4PN25-F1
#
_cell.length_a   1.000
_cell.length_b   1.000
_cell.length_c   1.000
_cell.angle_alpha   90.00
_cell.angle_beta   90.00
_cell.angle_gamma   90.00
#
_symmetry.space_group_name_H-M   'P 1'
#
loop_
_entity.id
_entity.type
_entity.pdbx_description
1 polymer ?
#
loop_
_entity_poly.entity_id
_entity_poly.type
_entity_poly.pdbx_seq_one_letter_code
_entity_poly.pdbx_strand_id
1 'polypeptide(L)'
;MDFDPGPDRQIRKAPHEFGGSFIFALSPGGVHRWTAAVGGRRGYARADGVFEHEDRIAVVGSFGGKVDFDPTPSRDKRRSTTDPSDFFLTTFSTNGDYRWTLALGGPGSDFGTDVVIDPVGDIVCVGWFRDTVDFDPGRGRAKLGSNGATDVFVAKYSSRGDYV
;
A
#
# COMPACT_ATOMS: atom_id res chain seq x y z
N MET A 1 17.77 -6.17 -7.78
CA MET A 1 17.17 -6.57 -9.08
C MET A 1 17.44 -5.43 -10.05
N ASP A 2 17.63 -5.71 -11.34
CA ASP A 2 17.69 -4.65 -12.34
C ASP A 2 16.26 -4.28 -12.72
N PHE A 3 15.92 -3.00 -12.66
CA PHE A 3 14.56 -2.51 -12.90
C PHE A 3 14.41 -1.76 -14.23
N ASP A 4 15.48 -1.69 -15.02
CA ASP A 4 15.44 -1.17 -16.37
C ASP A 4 15.40 -2.32 -17.37
N PRO A 5 14.36 -2.41 -18.23
CA PRO A 5 14.31 -3.40 -19.31
C PRO A 5 15.19 -3.00 -20.52
N GLY A 6 15.78 -1.80 -20.53
CA GLY A 6 16.73 -1.32 -21.52
C GLY A 6 18.18 -1.75 -21.27
N PRO A 7 19.15 -1.23 -22.05
CA PRO A 7 20.57 -1.58 -21.89
C PRO A 7 21.24 -0.93 -20.67
N ASP A 8 20.60 0.06 -20.05
CA ASP A 8 21.11 0.76 -18.89
C ASP A 8 20.81 -0.04 -17.61
N ARG A 9 21.74 -0.01 -16.65
CA ARG A 9 21.66 -0.85 -15.45
C ARG A 9 21.10 -0.03 -14.28
N GLN A 10 19.82 -0.18 -13.96
CA GLN A 10 19.18 0.49 -12.82
C GLN A 10 19.03 -0.49 -11.64
N ILE A 11 20.14 -0.72 -10.93
CA ILE A 11 20.10 -1.54 -9.72
C ILE A 11 19.63 -0.69 -8.54
N ARG A 12 18.36 -0.84 -8.16
CA ARG A 12 17.93 -0.50 -6.80
C ARG A 12 17.91 -1.76 -5.95
N LYS A 13 18.44 -1.67 -4.73
CA LYS A 13 18.21 -2.67 -3.69
C LYS A 13 17.01 -2.19 -2.87
N ALA A 14 16.12 -3.10 -2.46
CA ALA A 14 15.31 -2.79 -1.29
C ALA A 14 16.28 -2.35 -0.19
N PRO A 15 16.01 -1.26 0.53
CA PRO A 15 16.95 -0.76 1.54
C PRO A 15 17.24 -1.79 2.64
N HIS A 16 16.49 -2.90 2.72
CA HIS A 16 16.55 -3.87 3.80
C HIS A 16 16.40 -5.34 3.35
N GLU A 17 16.92 -6.25 4.19
CA GLU A 17 17.24 -7.66 3.88
C GLU A 17 16.05 -8.64 3.80
N PHE A 18 14.84 -8.20 4.14
CA PHE A 18 13.61 -9.00 4.12
C PHE A 18 12.64 -8.42 3.08
N GLY A 19 11.91 -9.30 2.36
CA GLY A 19 11.14 -8.98 1.15
C GLY A 19 10.39 -7.65 1.20
N GLY A 20 10.61 -6.81 0.18
CA GLY A 20 9.95 -5.53 0.01
C GLY A 20 9.11 -5.51 -1.27
N SER A 21 8.15 -4.59 -1.31
CA SER A 21 7.43 -4.26 -2.53
C SER A 21 8.16 -3.17 -3.29
N PHE A 22 8.10 -3.23 -4.61
CA PHE A 22 8.61 -2.19 -5.48
C PHE A 22 7.48 -1.71 -6.36
N ILE A 23 7.43 -0.40 -6.57
CA ILE A 23 6.62 0.22 -7.62
C ILE A 23 7.63 0.81 -8.59
N PHE A 24 7.52 0.46 -9.86
CA PHE A 24 8.35 1.07 -10.90
C PHE A 24 7.45 1.56 -12.04
N ALA A 25 7.78 2.73 -12.57
CA ALA A 25 7.10 3.31 -13.70
C ALA A 25 8.01 3.28 -14.93
N LEU A 26 7.42 2.90 -16.06
CA LEU A 26 8.05 2.92 -17.38
C LEU A 26 7.32 3.93 -18.27
N SER A 27 8.03 4.47 -19.26
CA SER A 27 7.41 5.18 -20.38
C SER A 27 6.66 4.20 -21.29
N PRO A 28 5.80 4.68 -22.21
CA PRO A 28 5.15 3.82 -23.21
C PRO A 28 6.14 3.02 -24.07
N GLY A 29 7.37 3.54 -24.25
CA GLY A 29 8.47 2.85 -24.94
C GLY A 29 9.27 1.88 -24.07
N GLY A 30 8.82 1.60 -22.84
CA GLY A 30 9.50 0.70 -21.90
C GLY A 30 10.67 1.31 -21.14
N VAL A 31 11.07 2.56 -21.43
CA VAL A 31 12.17 3.24 -20.72
C VAL A 31 11.79 3.51 -19.27
N HIS A 32 12.66 3.15 -18.32
CA HIS A 32 12.48 3.43 -16.89
C HIS A 32 12.31 4.92 -16.59
N ARG A 33 11.34 5.25 -15.73
CA ARG A 33 11.12 6.62 -15.23
C ARG A 33 11.56 6.76 -13.79
N TRP A 34 11.03 5.91 -12.92
CA TRP A 34 11.34 5.93 -11.49
C TRP A 34 11.01 4.59 -10.83
N THR A 35 11.58 4.38 -9.64
CA THR A 35 11.27 3.23 -8.77
C THR A 35 11.17 3.69 -7.32
N ALA A 36 10.06 3.35 -6.67
CA ALA A 36 9.86 3.43 -5.23
C ALA A 36 9.96 2.02 -4.63
N ALA A 37 10.70 1.89 -3.53
CA ALA A 37 10.78 0.64 -2.77
C ALA A 37 10.15 0.86 -1.40
N VAL A 38 9.23 -0.02 -1.03
CA VAL A 38 8.56 -0.04 0.27
C VAL A 38 9.01 -1.30 0.99
N GLY A 39 9.55 -1.17 2.21
CA GLY A 39 10.08 -2.32 2.93
C GLY A 39 10.57 -2.01 4.34
N GLY A 40 10.88 -3.06 5.09
CA GLY A 40 11.24 -2.96 6.50
C GLY A 40 12.45 -3.82 6.88
N ARG A 41 13.23 -3.37 7.88
CA ARG A 41 14.38 -4.13 8.41
C ARG A 41 13.98 -5.43 9.12
N ARG A 42 12.72 -5.56 9.53
CA ARG A 42 12.12 -6.72 10.21
C ARG A 42 10.64 -6.89 9.81
N GLY A 43 10.29 -6.46 8.61
CA GLY A 43 8.92 -6.46 8.12
C GLY A 43 8.93 -6.67 6.62
N TYR A 44 7.78 -7.11 6.11
CA TYR A 44 7.57 -7.29 4.68
C TYR A 44 6.38 -6.46 4.25
N ALA A 45 6.35 -6.07 2.98
CA ALA A 45 5.18 -5.51 2.34
C ALA A 45 5.00 -6.24 1.00
N ARG A 46 3.75 -6.60 0.70
CA ARG A 46 3.33 -7.23 -0.55
C ARG A 46 2.23 -6.37 -1.15
N ALA A 47 2.51 -5.75 -2.29
CA ALA A 47 1.53 -5.07 -3.11
C ALA A 47 0.75 -6.12 -3.94
N ASP A 48 -0.57 -5.99 -3.96
CA ASP A 48 -1.48 -6.89 -4.68
C ASP A 48 -2.34 -6.13 -5.70
N GLY A 49 -2.66 -4.85 -5.47
CA GLY A 49 -3.42 -4.01 -6.41
C GLY A 49 -2.77 -2.64 -6.63
N VAL A 50 -2.86 -2.12 -7.85
CA VAL A 50 -2.38 -0.78 -8.24
C VAL A 50 -3.33 -0.13 -9.24
N PHE A 51 -3.61 1.16 -9.04
CA PHE A 51 -4.41 1.95 -9.96
C PHE A 51 -3.86 3.36 -10.10
N GLU A 52 -3.87 3.88 -11.33
CA GLU A 52 -3.49 5.25 -11.64
C GLU A 52 -4.70 6.03 -12.14
N HIS A 53 -4.91 7.23 -11.60
CA HIS A 53 -5.88 8.21 -12.09
C HIS A 53 -5.33 9.62 -11.94
N GLU A 54 -5.33 10.39 -13.03
CA GLU A 54 -4.76 11.73 -13.11
C GLU A 54 -3.31 11.77 -12.57
N ASP A 55 -3.03 12.55 -11.53
CA ASP A 55 -1.72 12.61 -10.89
C ASP A 55 -1.61 11.67 -9.68
N ARG A 56 -2.42 10.61 -9.55
CA ARG A 56 -2.39 9.72 -8.37
C ARG A 56 -2.23 8.27 -8.75
N ILE A 57 -1.27 7.63 -8.10
CA ILE A 57 -1.13 6.18 -8.04
C ILE A 57 -1.55 5.73 -6.64
N ALA A 58 -2.49 4.78 -6.57
CA ALA A 58 -2.88 4.10 -5.35
C ALA A 58 -2.40 2.65 -5.41
N VAL A 59 -1.81 2.17 -4.32
CA VAL A 59 -1.34 0.78 -4.18
C VAL A 59 -1.89 0.19 -2.90
N VAL A 60 -2.48 -0.99 -3.01
CA VAL A 60 -2.98 -1.77 -1.87
C VAL A 60 -2.25 -3.09 -1.74
N GLY A 61 -2.30 -3.63 -0.54
CA GLY A 61 -1.74 -4.94 -0.27
C GLY A 61 -1.76 -5.27 1.21
N SER A 62 -0.78 -6.06 1.61
CA SER A 62 -0.59 -6.48 3.00
C SER A 62 0.85 -6.25 3.46
N PHE A 63 1.03 -5.99 4.75
CA PHE A 63 2.35 -5.85 5.34
C PHE A 63 2.41 -6.46 6.74
N GLY A 64 3.58 -6.97 7.12
CA GLY A 64 3.84 -7.52 8.45
C GLY A 64 5.05 -6.87 9.09
N GLY A 65 5.03 -6.69 10.41
CA GLY A 65 6.12 -6.09 11.16
C GLY A 65 6.18 -4.57 10.99
N LYS A 66 7.40 -4.00 11.01
CA LYS A 66 7.61 -2.55 10.78
C LYS A 66 8.08 -2.30 9.37
N VAL A 67 7.38 -1.42 8.65
CA VAL A 67 7.66 -1.04 7.26
C VAL A 67 7.73 0.48 7.14
N ASP A 68 8.67 0.97 6.33
CA ASP A 68 8.71 2.36 5.90
C ASP A 68 8.06 2.45 4.51
N PHE A 69 6.97 3.21 4.40
CA PHE A 69 6.23 3.39 3.15
C PHE A 69 6.64 4.64 2.37
N ASP A 70 7.40 5.53 3.01
CA ASP A 70 8.04 6.68 2.35
C ASP A 70 9.44 6.25 1.87
N PRO A 71 9.68 6.19 0.54
CA PRO A 71 10.97 5.82 -0.02
C PRO A 71 12.01 6.96 0.02
N THR A 72 11.64 8.15 0.54
CA THR A 72 12.54 9.30 0.67
C THR A 72 13.31 9.27 2.02
N PRO A 73 14.17 10.26 2.32
CA PRO A 73 14.76 10.38 3.67
C PRO A 73 13.73 10.70 4.76
N SER A 74 12.60 11.30 4.38
CA SER A 74 11.41 11.36 5.22
C SER A 74 10.87 9.95 5.41
N ARG A 75 10.27 9.67 6.57
CA ARG A 75 9.87 8.31 6.93
C ARG A 75 8.40 8.28 7.28
N ASP A 76 7.64 7.39 6.65
CA ASP A 76 6.33 6.96 7.13
C ASP A 76 6.42 5.52 7.61
N LYS A 77 6.76 5.38 8.89
CA LYS A 77 6.89 4.06 9.54
C LYS A 77 5.55 3.59 10.04
N ARG A 78 5.04 2.53 9.42
CA ARG A 78 3.87 1.80 9.88
C ARG A 78 4.27 0.49 10.52
N ARG A 79 3.40 0.01 11.40
CA ARG A 79 3.57 -1.24 12.14
C ARG A 79 2.26 -2.01 12.07
N SER A 80 2.34 -3.29 11.71
CA SER A 80 1.19 -4.18 11.83
C SER A 80 0.79 -4.34 13.30
N THR A 81 -0.50 -4.31 13.57
CA THR A 81 -1.08 -4.32 14.92
C THR A 81 -0.75 -5.61 15.67
N THR A 82 -0.55 -6.73 14.96
CA THR A 82 -0.09 -8.02 15.50
C THR A 82 0.85 -8.74 14.53
N ASP A 83 1.29 -9.98 14.85
CA ASP A 83 2.14 -10.83 13.97
C ASP A 83 1.40 -11.50 12.77
N PRO A 84 0.09 -11.31 12.55
CA PRO A 84 -0.50 -11.39 11.20
C PRO A 84 -0.25 -10.13 10.34
N SER A 85 -0.53 -10.26 9.04
CA SER A 85 -0.45 -9.13 8.09
C SER A 85 -1.61 -8.16 8.29
N ASP A 86 -1.31 -6.87 8.18
CA ASP A 86 -2.32 -5.81 8.12
C ASP A 86 -2.45 -5.29 6.69
N PHE A 87 -3.61 -4.71 6.38
CA PHE A 87 -3.86 -4.02 5.13
C PHE A 87 -3.09 -2.70 5.08
N PHE A 88 -2.59 -2.36 3.90
CA PHE A 88 -2.15 -0.99 3.61
C PHE A 88 -2.80 -0.44 2.35
N LEU A 89 -2.96 0.88 2.34
CA LEU A 89 -3.18 1.70 1.15
C LEU A 89 -2.11 2.79 1.14
N THR A 90 -1.25 2.81 0.14
CA THR A 90 -0.26 3.87 -0.03
C THR A 90 -0.48 4.61 -1.33
N THR A 91 -0.20 5.91 -1.35
CA THR A 91 -0.39 6.74 -2.53
C THR A 91 0.86 7.52 -2.91
N PHE A 92 1.04 7.68 -4.22
CA PHE A 92 2.12 8.44 -4.84
C PHE A 92 1.57 9.43 -5.88
N SER A 93 2.38 10.41 -6.26
CA SER A 93 2.19 11.15 -7.52
C SER A 93 2.60 10.28 -8.70
N THR A 94 2.19 10.66 -9.92
CA THR A 94 2.65 9.97 -11.14
C THR A 94 4.15 10.16 -11.41
N ASN A 95 4.78 11.14 -10.76
CA ASN A 95 6.23 11.35 -10.77
C ASN A 95 6.97 10.46 -9.74
N GLY A 96 6.24 9.68 -8.95
CA GLY A 96 6.81 8.80 -7.93
C GLY A 96 7.03 9.46 -6.57
N ASP A 97 6.48 10.67 -6.36
CA ASP A 97 6.56 11.35 -5.06
C ASP A 97 5.60 10.69 -4.07
N TYR A 98 6.09 10.36 -2.89
CA TYR A 98 5.26 9.83 -1.82
C TYR A 98 4.24 10.87 -1.32
N ARG A 99 3.01 10.43 -1.04
CA ARG A 99 1.95 11.28 -0.47
C ARG A 99 1.57 10.88 0.94
N TRP A 100 0.99 9.70 1.09
CA TRP A 100 0.53 9.20 2.39
C TRP A 100 0.27 7.71 2.35
N THR A 101 0.22 7.10 3.54
CA THR A 101 -0.14 5.69 3.74
C THR A 101 -1.21 5.57 4.83
N LEU A 102 -2.18 4.69 4.59
CA LEU A 102 -3.02 4.10 5.62
C LEU A 102 -2.51 2.69 5.90
N ALA A 103 -2.44 2.35 7.19
CA ALA A 103 -2.18 1.01 7.67
C ALA A 103 -3.30 0.69 8.66
N LEU A 104 -4.16 -0.24 8.28
CA LEU A 104 -5.34 -0.61 9.05
C LEU A 104 -5.35 -2.11 9.22
N GLY A 105 -5.70 -2.55 10.41
CA GLY A 105 -5.80 -3.96 10.70
C GLY A 105 -6.32 -4.21 12.10
N GLY A 106 -6.42 -5.49 12.42
CA GLY A 106 -6.96 -5.99 13.66
C GLY A 106 -6.13 -7.11 14.28
N PRO A 107 -6.72 -7.85 15.23
CA PRO A 107 -6.10 -9.05 15.79
C PRO A 107 -5.86 -10.17 14.75
N GLY A 108 -6.60 -10.12 13.64
CA GLY A 108 -6.59 -11.09 12.54
C GLY A 108 -5.68 -10.65 11.39
N SER A 109 -5.70 -11.42 10.29
CA SER A 109 -4.97 -11.05 9.07
C SER A 109 -5.87 -10.32 8.07
N ASP A 110 -5.34 -9.23 7.52
CA ASP A 110 -6.08 -8.29 6.68
C ASP A 110 -5.30 -7.99 5.40
N PHE A 111 -5.97 -8.08 4.26
CA PHE A 111 -5.35 -8.01 2.94
C PHE A 111 -6.17 -7.14 2.01
N GLY A 112 -5.54 -6.14 1.41
CA GLY A 112 -6.08 -5.44 0.25
C GLY A 112 -5.74 -6.21 -1.01
N THR A 113 -6.72 -6.44 -1.87
CA THR A 113 -6.53 -7.22 -3.09
C THR A 113 -6.65 -6.39 -4.36
N ASP A 114 -7.45 -5.32 -4.34
CA ASP A 114 -7.59 -4.43 -5.49
C ASP A 114 -8.00 -3.01 -5.06
N VAL A 115 -7.77 -2.04 -5.93
CA VAL A 115 -8.02 -0.61 -5.69
C VAL A 115 -8.44 0.10 -6.96
N VAL A 116 -9.35 1.05 -6.82
CA VAL A 116 -9.72 2.00 -7.89
C VAL A 116 -9.80 3.42 -7.33
N ILE A 117 -9.59 4.40 -8.20
CA ILE A 117 -9.78 5.82 -7.88
C ILE A 117 -10.99 6.31 -8.69
N ASP A 118 -11.97 6.90 -8.01
CA ASP A 118 -13.16 7.44 -8.66
C ASP A 118 -12.90 8.82 -9.30
N PRO A 119 -13.82 9.35 -10.13
CA PRO A 119 -13.61 10.62 -10.82
C PRO A 119 -13.48 11.86 -9.93
N VAL A 120 -13.82 11.77 -8.64
CA VAL A 120 -13.62 12.88 -7.68
C VAL A 120 -12.33 12.71 -6.87
N GLY A 121 -11.56 11.65 -7.14
CA GLY A 121 -10.27 11.36 -6.53
C GLY A 121 -10.36 10.55 -5.23
N ASP A 122 -11.54 10.06 -4.86
CA ASP A 122 -11.69 9.14 -3.74
C ASP A 122 -11.22 7.75 -4.16
N ILE A 123 -10.79 6.96 -3.18
CA ILE A 123 -10.14 5.68 -3.38
C ILE A 123 -11.04 4.59 -2.81
N VAL A 124 -11.43 3.62 -3.63
CA VAL A 124 -12.17 2.44 -3.21
C VAL A 124 -11.23 1.26 -3.21
N CYS A 125 -11.11 0.59 -2.07
CA CYS A 125 -10.29 -0.60 -1.88
C CYS A 125 -11.19 -1.79 -1.57
N VAL A 126 -10.79 -2.96 -2.05
CA VAL A 126 -11.42 -4.23 -1.71
C VAL A 126 -10.40 -5.21 -1.18
N GLY A 127 -10.88 -6.18 -0.42
CA GLY A 127 -10.02 -7.19 0.17
C GLY A 127 -10.77 -8.11 1.11
N TRP A 128 -10.02 -8.71 2.03
CA TRP A 128 -10.56 -9.58 3.06
C TRP A 128 -9.86 -9.38 4.39
N PHE A 129 -10.57 -9.67 5.47
CA PHE A 129 -10.11 -9.45 6.84
C PHE A 129 -10.54 -10.59 7.76
N ARG A 130 -9.90 -10.70 8.92
CA ARG A 130 -10.26 -11.65 9.98
C ARG A 130 -10.51 -10.94 11.30
N ASP A 131 -11.31 -11.58 12.15
CA ASP A 131 -11.70 -11.09 13.47
C ASP A 131 -12.40 -9.74 13.39
N THR A 132 -11.68 -8.64 13.62
CA THR A 132 -12.28 -7.31 13.69
C THR A 132 -11.30 -6.23 13.31
N VAL A 133 -11.71 -5.36 12.38
CA VAL A 133 -10.92 -4.23 11.87
C VAL A 133 -11.72 -2.94 12.06
N ASP A 134 -11.02 -1.86 12.41
CA ASP A 134 -11.56 -0.50 12.29
C ASP A 134 -11.05 0.11 10.98
N PHE A 135 -11.96 0.35 10.04
CA PHE A 135 -11.61 0.90 8.74
C PHE A 135 -11.52 2.44 8.74
N ASP A 136 -11.80 3.11 9.87
CA ASP A 136 -11.62 4.55 10.01
C ASP A 136 -10.20 4.85 10.55
N PRO A 137 -9.30 5.46 9.76
CA PRO A 137 -7.96 5.83 10.23
C PRO A 137 -7.97 7.05 11.18
N GLY A 138 -9.10 7.74 11.29
CA GLY A 138 -9.27 8.96 12.06
C GLY A 138 -9.70 8.71 13.51
N ARG A 139 -10.54 9.62 14.02
CA ARG A 139 -11.07 9.55 15.40
C ARG A 139 -12.44 8.89 15.48
N GLY A 140 -13.07 8.64 14.33
CA GLY A 140 -14.35 7.94 14.27
C GLY A 140 -14.17 6.44 14.49
N ARG A 141 -15.20 5.69 14.14
CA ARG A 141 -15.23 4.22 14.26
C ARG A 141 -16.01 3.65 13.09
N ALA A 142 -15.33 2.87 12.26
CA ALA A 142 -15.93 2.05 11.21
C ALA A 142 -15.54 0.58 11.46
N LYS A 143 -15.91 0.09 12.65
CA LYS A 143 -15.51 -1.23 13.15
C LYS A 143 -16.41 -2.33 12.58
N LEU A 144 -15.81 -3.26 11.84
CA LEU A 144 -16.47 -4.43 11.27
C LEU A 144 -15.85 -5.70 11.82
N GLY A 145 -16.69 -6.68 12.14
CA GLY A 145 -16.26 -8.02 12.56
C GLY A 145 -16.57 -9.04 11.47
N SER A 146 -15.68 -10.02 11.27
CA SER A 146 -15.92 -11.10 10.30
C SER A 146 -16.87 -12.15 10.89
N ASN A 147 -17.87 -12.58 10.12
CA ASN A 147 -18.79 -13.66 10.46
C ASN A 147 -18.23 -15.01 10.00
N GLY A 148 -17.24 -15.51 10.73
CA GLY A 148 -16.56 -16.77 10.44
C GLY A 148 -15.04 -16.60 10.43
N ALA A 149 -14.35 -17.35 9.58
CA ALA A 149 -12.89 -17.29 9.51
C ALA A 149 -12.37 -16.05 8.78
N THR A 150 -13.04 -15.61 7.72
CA THR A 150 -12.65 -14.48 6.86
C THR A 150 -13.89 -13.91 6.17
N ASP A 151 -14.01 -12.59 6.13
CA ASP A 151 -15.03 -11.86 5.35
C ASP A 151 -14.37 -10.89 4.36
N VAL A 152 -15.12 -10.54 3.32
CA VAL A 152 -14.73 -9.51 2.35
C VAL A 152 -15.02 -8.11 2.89
N PHE A 153 -14.25 -7.12 2.46
CA PHE A 153 -14.57 -5.71 2.70
C PHE A 153 -14.55 -4.91 1.40
N VAL A 154 -15.32 -3.81 1.42
CA VAL A 154 -15.18 -2.69 0.50
C VAL A 154 -15.08 -1.44 1.37
N ALA A 155 -14.02 -0.67 1.21
CA ALA A 155 -13.79 0.56 1.96
C ALA A 155 -13.53 1.72 1.00
N LYS A 156 -14.13 2.87 1.28
CA LYS A 156 -13.91 4.10 0.51
C LYS A 156 -13.18 5.11 1.39
N TYR A 157 -12.16 5.75 0.82
CA TYR A 157 -11.39 6.81 1.46
C TYR A 157 -11.38 8.05 0.57
N SER A 158 -11.39 9.22 1.19
CA SER A 158 -11.22 10.48 0.47
C SER A 158 -9.83 10.54 -0.18
N SER A 159 -9.64 11.48 -1.11
CA SER A 159 -8.32 11.78 -1.68
C SER A 159 -7.23 12.14 -0.64
N ARG A 160 -7.64 12.46 0.59
CA ARG A 160 -6.76 12.76 1.74
C ARG A 160 -6.55 11.57 2.69
N GLY A 161 -7.24 10.45 2.45
CA GLY A 161 -7.15 9.25 3.27
C GLY A 161 -8.14 9.21 4.44
N ASP A 162 -9.16 10.05 4.44
CA ASP A 162 -10.23 10.01 5.46
C ASP A 162 -11.29 8.97 5.08
N TYR A 163 -11.86 8.23 6.02
CA TYR A 163 -12.95 7.28 5.74
C TYR A 163 -14.23 8.01 5.29
N VAL A 164 -14.95 7.44 4.31
CA VAL A 164 -16.17 8.02 3.69
C VAL A 164 -17.41 7.19 3.99
#